data_AF-A0A843JHP8-F1
#
_entry.id   AF-A0A843JHP8-F1
#
_cell.length_a   1.000
_cell.length_b   1.000
_cell.length_c   1.000
_cell.angle_alpha   90.00
_cell.angle_beta   90.00
_cell.angle_gamma   90.00
#
_symmetry.space_group_name_H-M   'P 1'
#
loop_
_entity.id
_entity.type
_entity.pdbx_description
1 polymer ?
#
loop_
_entity_poly.entity_id
_entity_poly.type
_entity_poly.pdbx_seq_one_letter_code
_entity_poly.pdbx_strand_id
1 'polypeptide(L)'
;NEDEDEFVEIALRATKHMGDIQAALGRSDKAINALTQEYNVLMQSIGQEVGLKHIYSDTIHVGKIKEIDLDFVYLEDENGKVKKLKISNAEMLDEDELFNWKVKNQKMHTRDLSAIFRRKSNPHIIKDALKRIDDIVDVEIIDIYKGEPIKENEISYTFSIQSLSKESIEECDKLIKGVGGITR
;
A
#
# COMPACT_ATOMS: atom_id res chain seq x y z
N ASN A 1 32.70 -37.74 46.54
CA ASN A 1 33.09 -36.81 45.46
C ASN A 1 32.46 -37.17 44.11
N GLU A 2 32.00 -38.40 43.85
CA GLU A 2 31.30 -38.72 42.58
C GLU A 2 29.83 -38.28 42.56
N ASP A 3 29.15 -38.22 43.71
CA ASP A 3 27.74 -37.78 43.76
C ASP A 3 27.57 -36.26 43.51
N GLU A 4 28.49 -35.41 43.96
CA GLU A 4 28.34 -33.94 43.77
C GLU A 4 28.39 -33.52 42.30
N ASP A 5 29.26 -34.16 41.51
CA ASP A 5 29.39 -33.85 40.08
C ASP A 5 28.16 -34.29 39.28
N GLU A 6 27.55 -35.44 39.63
CA GLU A 6 26.32 -35.92 39.00
C GLU A 6 25.11 -35.04 39.36
N PHE A 7 25.00 -34.57 40.61
CA PHE A 7 23.96 -33.63 41.02
C PHE A 7 24.09 -32.26 40.36
N VAL A 8 25.32 -31.75 40.21
CA VAL A 8 25.59 -30.49 39.50
C VAL A 8 25.24 -30.62 38.02
N GLU A 9 25.55 -31.76 37.39
CA GLU A 9 25.21 -32.00 35.98
C GLU A 9 23.70 -32.10 35.74
N ILE A 10 22.96 -32.78 36.63
CA ILE A 10 21.50 -32.86 36.57
C ILE A 10 20.87 -31.48 36.76
N ALA A 11 21.35 -30.71 37.73
CA ALA A 11 20.88 -29.35 37.97
C ALA A 11 21.16 -28.42 36.77
N LEU A 12 22.37 -28.47 36.19
CA LEU A 12 22.74 -27.70 35.00
C LEU A 12 21.86 -28.06 33.79
N ARG A 13 21.59 -29.35 33.57
CA ARG A 13 20.69 -29.81 32.50
C ARG A 13 19.26 -29.33 32.72
N ALA A 14 18.76 -29.38 33.97
CA ALA A 14 17.43 -28.89 34.31
C ALA A 14 17.30 -27.37 34.12
N THR A 15 18.29 -26.58 34.55
CA THR A 15 18.30 -25.12 34.35
C THR A 15 18.38 -24.75 32.87
N LYS A 16 19.18 -25.48 32.07
CA LYS A 16 19.23 -25.29 30.62
C LYS A 16 17.88 -25.59 29.96
N HIS A 17 17.24 -26.70 30.34
CA HIS A 17 15.89 -27.03 29.87
C HIS A 17 14.85 -25.98 30.28
N MET A 18 14.91 -25.43 31.50
CA MET A 18 14.03 -24.34 31.93
C MET A 18 14.26 -23.06 31.11
N GLY A 19 15.51 -22.72 30.81
CA GLY A 19 15.85 -21.61 29.92
C GLY A 19 15.30 -21.79 28.50
N ASP A 20 15.39 -23.01 27.97
CA ASP A 20 14.83 -23.37 26.66
C ASP A 20 13.30 -23.29 26.64
N ILE A 21 12.63 -23.70 27.72
CA ILE A 21 11.17 -23.58 27.89
C ILE A 21 10.74 -22.11 27.97
N GLN A 22 11.42 -21.28 28.77
CA GLN A 22 11.12 -19.86 28.87
C GLN A 22 11.33 -19.12 27.55
N ALA A 23 12.40 -19.46 26.82
CA ALA A 23 12.64 -18.92 25.49
C ALA A 23 11.57 -19.37 24.48
N ALA A 24 11.10 -20.62 24.56
CA ALA A 24 9.99 -21.12 23.73
C ALA A 24 8.67 -20.42 24.05
N LEU A 25 8.35 -20.19 25.33
CA LEU A 25 7.18 -19.43 25.77
C LEU A 25 7.24 -17.98 25.29
N GLY A 26 8.38 -17.29 25.47
CA GLY A 26 8.55 -15.93 24.99
C GLY A 26 8.39 -15.80 23.46
N ARG A 27 8.85 -16.80 22.69
CA ARG A 27 8.59 -16.86 21.24
C ARG A 27 7.12 -17.11 20.92
N SER A 28 6.44 -17.96 21.70
CA SER A 28 5.01 -18.23 21.56
C SER A 28 4.16 -16.99 21.84
N ASP A 29 4.40 -16.29 22.95
CA ASP A 29 3.69 -15.07 23.30
C ASP A 29 3.90 -13.99 22.23
N LYS A 30 5.12 -13.85 21.72
CA LYS A 30 5.40 -12.93 20.60
C LYS A 30 4.63 -13.31 19.34
N ALA A 31 4.57 -14.61 19.00
CA ALA A 31 3.80 -15.09 17.84
C ALA A 31 2.29 -14.89 18.01
N ILE A 32 1.74 -15.18 19.20
CA ILE A 32 0.33 -14.96 19.52
C ILE A 32 -0.02 -13.47 19.43
N ASN A 33 0.84 -12.60 19.98
CA ASN A 33 0.64 -11.16 19.91
C ASN A 33 0.68 -10.65 18.47
N ALA A 34 1.62 -11.12 17.65
CA ALA A 34 1.69 -10.79 16.23
C ALA A 34 0.41 -11.23 15.48
N LEU A 35 -0.04 -12.47 15.69
CA LEU A 35 -1.28 -12.99 15.11
C LEU A 35 -2.51 -12.19 15.55
N THR A 36 -2.55 -11.77 16.81
CA THR A 36 -3.66 -10.95 17.35
C THR A 36 -3.66 -9.55 16.75
N GLN A 37 -2.49 -8.94 16.57
CA GLN A 37 -2.36 -7.64 15.90
C GLN A 37 -2.79 -7.72 14.43
N GLU A 38 -2.31 -8.74 13.71
CA GLU A 38 -2.67 -8.95 12.30
C GLU A 38 -4.16 -9.22 12.12
N TYR A 39 -4.77 -10.03 13.00
CA TYR A 39 -6.22 -10.26 13.01
C TYR A 39 -7.00 -8.96 13.24
N ASN A 40 -6.56 -8.11 14.17
CA ASN A 40 -7.21 -6.82 14.43
C ASN A 40 -7.11 -5.87 13.22
N VAL A 41 -5.95 -5.82 12.56
CA VAL A 41 -5.75 -5.03 11.33
C VAL A 41 -6.68 -5.52 10.22
N LEU A 42 -6.79 -6.83 10.02
CA LEU A 42 -7.73 -7.41 9.06
C LEU A 42 -9.18 -7.03 9.38
N MET A 43 -9.58 -7.11 10.65
CA MET A 43 -10.94 -6.75 11.09
C MET A 43 -11.25 -5.26 10.85
N GLN A 44 -10.26 -4.38 11.03
CA GLN A 44 -10.38 -2.95 10.72
C GLN A 44 -10.43 -2.67 9.21
N SER A 45 -9.85 -3.56 8.41
CA SER A 45 -9.80 -3.47 6.95
C SER A 45 -11.05 -4.02 6.26
N ILE A 46 -12.08 -4.45 7.00
CA ILE A 46 -13.34 -4.88 6.41
C ILE A 46 -13.93 -3.75 5.56
N GLY A 47 -14.23 -4.07 4.29
CA GLY A 47 -14.75 -3.12 3.32
C GLY A 47 -13.68 -2.25 2.65
N GLN A 48 -12.40 -2.39 3.01
CA GLN A 48 -11.28 -1.79 2.29
C GLN A 48 -10.67 -2.78 1.31
N GLU A 49 -9.99 -2.25 0.29
CA GLU A 49 -9.20 -3.06 -0.62
C GLU A 49 -7.87 -3.42 0.04
N VAL A 50 -7.52 -4.70 -0.01
CA VAL A 50 -6.29 -5.24 0.57
C VAL A 50 -5.60 -6.18 -0.41
N GLY A 51 -4.29 -6.31 -0.27
CA GLY A 51 -3.51 -7.37 -0.90
C GLY A 51 -3.20 -8.47 0.10
N LEU A 52 -3.52 -9.71 -0.25
CA LEU A 52 -3.18 -10.89 0.54
C LEU A 52 -2.23 -11.78 -0.24
N LYS A 53 -1.02 -11.95 0.28
CA LYS A 53 0.01 -12.80 -0.30
C LYS A 53 -0.03 -14.18 0.34
N HIS A 54 -0.19 -15.23 -0.46
CA HIS A 54 -0.14 -16.59 0.07
C HIS A 54 1.31 -17.01 0.36
N ILE A 55 1.60 -17.35 1.61
CA ILE A 55 2.97 -17.57 2.13
C ILE A 55 3.71 -18.69 1.38
N TYR A 56 2.99 -19.73 0.92
CA TYR A 56 3.62 -20.89 0.27
C TYR A 56 3.75 -20.79 -1.25
N SER A 57 2.89 -20.00 -1.91
CA SER A 57 2.84 -19.94 -3.37
C SER A 57 3.22 -18.58 -3.94
N ASP A 58 3.57 -17.62 -3.07
CA ASP A 58 3.82 -16.20 -3.41
C ASP A 58 2.70 -15.54 -4.24
N THR A 59 1.53 -16.17 -4.29
CA THR A 59 0.41 -15.70 -5.10
C THR A 59 -0.28 -14.58 -4.35
N ILE A 60 -0.40 -13.42 -5.00
CA ILE A 60 -1.06 -12.25 -4.43
C ILE A 60 -2.51 -12.21 -4.91
N HIS A 61 -3.42 -12.03 -3.97
CA HIS A 61 -4.85 -11.82 -4.18
C HIS A 61 -5.21 -10.41 -3.71
N VAL A 62 -5.64 -9.56 -4.64
CA VAL A 62 -6.13 -8.21 -4.34
C VAL A 62 -7.64 -8.18 -4.45
N GLY A 63 -8.28 -7.50 -3.51
CA GLY A 63 -9.72 -7.32 -3.50
C GLY A 63 -10.22 -6.70 -2.20
N LYS A 64 -11.53 -6.57 -2.07
CA LYS A 64 -12.19 -5.98 -0.91
C LYS A 64 -12.55 -7.06 0.11
N ILE A 65 -12.23 -6.85 1.38
CA ILE A 65 -12.63 -7.77 2.45
C ILE A 65 -14.15 -7.66 2.64
N LYS A 66 -14.88 -8.75 2.40
CA LYS A 66 -16.32 -8.84 2.68
C LYS A 66 -16.61 -9.22 4.13
N GLU A 67 -15.91 -10.25 4.59
CA GLU A 67 -16.16 -10.90 5.86
C GLU A 67 -14.88 -11.60 6.33
N ILE A 68 -14.74 -11.72 7.64
CA ILE A 68 -13.67 -12.46 8.30
C ILE A 68 -14.31 -13.42 9.31
N ASP A 69 -13.97 -14.69 9.17
CA ASP A 69 -14.21 -15.74 10.15
C ASP A 69 -12.94 -15.95 11.00
N LEU A 70 -13.02 -16.80 12.02
CA LEU A 70 -11.89 -17.17 12.90
C LEU A 70 -10.62 -17.59 12.14
N ASP A 71 -10.77 -18.37 11.07
CA ASP A 71 -9.63 -18.94 10.31
C ASP A 71 -9.52 -18.40 8.89
N PHE A 72 -10.52 -17.66 8.40
CA PHE A 72 -10.67 -17.35 6.99
C PHE A 72 -11.05 -15.91 6.72
N VAL A 73 -10.51 -15.37 5.63
CA VAL A 73 -10.89 -14.08 5.07
C VAL A 73 -11.56 -14.31 3.71
N TYR A 74 -12.68 -13.60 3.49
CA TYR A 74 -13.43 -13.62 2.24
C TYR A 74 -13.14 -12.34 1.47
N LEU A 75 -12.38 -12.49 0.39
CA LEU A 75 -11.91 -11.41 -0.46
C LEU A 75 -12.73 -11.38 -1.75
N GLU A 76 -13.43 -10.29 -2.02
CA GLU A 76 -14.13 -10.05 -3.28
C GLU A 76 -13.18 -9.36 -4.27
N ASP A 77 -12.96 -9.96 -5.44
CA ASP A 77 -12.19 -9.32 -6.50
C ASP A 77 -12.99 -8.25 -7.27
N GLU A 78 -12.32 -7.51 -8.15
CA GLU A 78 -12.96 -6.46 -8.97
C GLU A 78 -14.12 -6.97 -9.86
N ASN A 79 -14.17 -8.29 -10.15
CA ASN A 79 -15.25 -8.91 -10.92
C ASN A 79 -16.41 -9.39 -10.03
N GLY A 80 -16.37 -9.12 -8.72
CA GLY A 80 -17.36 -9.57 -7.75
C GLY A 80 -17.23 -11.03 -7.33
N LYS A 81 -16.14 -11.72 -7.69
CA LYS A 81 -15.92 -13.11 -7.29
C LYS A 81 -15.28 -13.15 -5.90
N VAL A 82 -15.94 -13.86 -4.99
CA VAL A 82 -15.44 -14.06 -3.62
C VAL A 82 -14.50 -15.25 -3.56
N LYS A 83 -13.31 -15.03 -3.00
CA LYS A 83 -12.31 -16.05 -2.69
C LYS A 83 -12.18 -16.21 -1.18
N LYS A 84 -12.14 -17.46 -0.74
CA LYS A 84 -11.90 -17.82 0.65
C LYS A 84 -10.42 -18.15 0.84
N LEU A 85 -9.75 -17.43 1.72
CA LEU A 85 -8.33 -17.61 2.03
C LEU A 85 -8.16 -17.91 3.52
N LYS A 86 -7.24 -18.82 3.86
CA LYS A 86 -6.93 -19.12 5.26
C LYS A 86 -5.98 -18.06 5.80
N ILE A 87 -6.34 -17.40 6.88
CA ILE A 87 -5.56 -16.30 7.48
C ILE A 87 -4.16 -16.78 7.85
N SER A 88 -4.02 -17.99 8.42
CA SER A 88 -2.72 -18.57 8.79
C SER A 88 -1.74 -18.77 7.63
N ASN A 89 -2.21 -18.68 6.38
CA ASN A 89 -1.43 -18.91 5.17
C ASN A 89 -1.32 -17.65 4.30
N ALA A 90 -1.86 -16.52 4.78
CA ALA A 90 -1.92 -15.27 4.04
C ALA A 90 -1.25 -14.17 4.86
N GLU A 91 -0.36 -13.41 4.22
CA GLU A 91 0.27 -12.23 4.77
C GLU A 91 -0.36 -11.00 4.08
N MET A 92 -0.72 -9.99 4.87
CA MET A 92 -1.27 -8.76 4.33
C MET A 92 -0.15 -7.87 3.79
N LEU A 93 -0.30 -7.42 2.55
CA LEU A 93 0.59 -6.43 1.95
C LEU A 93 0.37 -5.07 2.61
N ASP A 94 1.46 -4.32 2.80
CA ASP A 94 1.36 -2.92 3.17
C ASP A 94 0.88 -2.05 1.99
N GLU A 95 0.65 -0.75 2.26
CA GLU A 95 0.15 0.19 1.25
C GLU A 95 1.10 0.32 0.06
N ASP A 96 2.41 0.37 0.29
CA ASP A 96 3.44 0.52 -0.74
C ASP A 96 3.56 -0.76 -1.58
N GLU A 97 3.52 -1.93 -0.96
CA GLU A 97 3.54 -3.24 -1.61
C GLU A 97 2.30 -3.44 -2.48
N LEU A 98 1.12 -3.11 -1.94
CA LEU A 98 -0.13 -3.17 -2.67
C LEU A 98 -0.12 -2.22 -3.87
N PHE A 99 0.33 -0.98 -3.68
CA PHE A 99 0.45 0.00 -4.76
C PHE A 99 1.41 -0.48 -5.85
N ASN A 100 2.59 -0.97 -5.47
CA ASN A 100 3.56 -1.52 -6.41
C ASN A 100 3.03 -2.75 -7.16
N TRP A 101 2.25 -3.60 -6.49
CA TRP A 101 1.58 -4.71 -7.15
C TRP A 101 0.58 -4.22 -8.19
N LYS A 102 -0.24 -3.21 -7.85
CA LYS A 102 -1.22 -2.62 -8.78
C LYS A 102 -0.53 -2.04 -10.02
N VAL A 103 0.53 -1.25 -9.85
CA VAL A 103 1.31 -0.68 -10.97
C VAL A 103 1.82 -1.76 -11.93
N LYS A 104 2.18 -2.94 -11.44
CA LYS A 104 2.70 -4.04 -12.26
C LYS A 104 1.61 -4.88 -12.93
N ASN A 105 0.42 -4.97 -12.35
CA ASN A 105 -0.60 -5.95 -12.74
C ASN A 105 -1.89 -5.33 -13.29
N GLN A 106 -2.18 -4.06 -12.98
CA GLN A 106 -3.35 -3.35 -13.44
C GLN A 106 -3.06 -2.50 -14.68
N LYS A 107 -4.13 -2.12 -15.38
CA LYS A 107 -4.03 -1.28 -16.57
C LYS A 107 -3.72 0.16 -16.17
N MET A 108 -2.63 0.70 -16.71
CA MET A 108 -2.31 2.11 -16.57
C MET A 108 -3.11 2.98 -17.55
N HIS A 109 -3.47 4.17 -17.09
CA HIS A 109 -4.07 5.24 -17.86
C HIS A 109 -3.10 6.41 -17.93
N THR A 110 -2.88 6.93 -19.14
CA THR A 110 -2.03 8.10 -19.35
C THR A 110 -2.84 9.20 -20.03
N ARG A 111 -2.73 10.43 -19.53
CA ARG A 111 -3.35 11.60 -20.15
C ARG A 111 -2.51 12.85 -19.91
N ASP A 112 -2.41 13.67 -20.95
CA ASP A 112 -1.79 14.97 -20.84
C ASP A 112 -2.85 16.03 -20.51
N LEU A 113 -2.59 16.84 -19.48
CA LEU A 113 -3.42 17.96 -19.07
C LEU A 113 -2.64 19.27 -19.25
N SER A 114 -3.13 20.12 -20.13
CA SER A 114 -2.61 21.47 -20.35
C SER A 114 -3.47 22.50 -19.64
N ALA A 115 -2.84 23.40 -18.89
CA ALA A 115 -3.53 24.49 -18.23
C ALA A 115 -2.71 25.77 -18.22
N ILE A 116 -3.42 26.90 -18.36
CA ILE A 116 -2.85 28.24 -18.31
C ILE A 116 -2.90 28.74 -16.86
N PHE A 117 -1.78 29.24 -16.37
CA PHE A 117 -1.61 29.83 -15.05
C PHE A 117 -1.05 31.25 -15.14
N ARG A 118 -1.02 31.97 -14.01
CA ARG A 118 -0.23 33.20 -13.89
C ARG A 118 1.25 32.88 -13.96
N ARG A 119 2.04 33.71 -14.64
CA ARG A 119 3.50 33.51 -14.82
C ARG A 119 4.32 33.36 -13.54
N LYS A 120 3.79 33.76 -12.38
CA LYS A 120 4.41 33.60 -11.05
C LYS A 120 4.17 32.21 -10.42
N SER A 121 3.32 31.36 -11.00
CA SER A 121 3.10 30.01 -10.50
C SER A 121 4.35 29.16 -10.67
N ASN A 122 4.46 28.11 -9.85
CA ASN A 122 5.55 27.14 -9.93
C ASN A 122 4.96 25.79 -10.36
N PRO A 123 5.33 25.26 -11.54
CA PRO A 123 4.77 24.00 -12.03
C PRO A 123 5.19 22.80 -11.17
N HIS A 124 6.33 22.87 -10.47
CA HIS A 124 6.79 21.78 -9.60
C HIS A 124 5.91 21.64 -8.36
N ILE A 125 5.45 22.75 -7.77
CA ILE A 125 4.53 22.71 -6.63
C ILE A 125 3.19 22.07 -7.06
N ILE A 126 2.72 22.41 -8.26
CA ILE A 126 1.48 21.83 -8.81
C ILE A 126 1.68 20.33 -9.06
N LYS A 127 2.79 19.94 -9.70
CA LYS A 127 3.18 18.54 -9.90
C LYS A 127 3.22 17.76 -8.58
N ASP A 128 3.85 18.31 -7.54
CA ASP A 128 3.95 17.66 -6.23
C ASP A 128 2.59 17.51 -5.56
N ALA A 129 1.67 18.45 -5.76
CA ALA A 129 0.29 18.33 -5.29
C ALA A 129 -0.48 17.25 -6.05
N LEU A 130 -0.31 17.16 -7.38
CA LEU A 130 -0.95 16.14 -8.21
C LEU A 130 -0.48 14.73 -7.84
N LYS A 131 0.81 14.56 -7.52
CA LYS A 131 1.38 13.28 -7.07
C LYS A 131 0.81 12.75 -5.75
N ARG A 132 0.09 13.57 -5.00
CA ARG A 132 -0.54 13.17 -3.72
C ARG A 132 -1.97 12.68 -3.88
N ILE A 133 -2.52 12.73 -5.09
CA ILE A 133 -3.84 12.17 -5.38
C ILE A 133 -3.70 10.64 -5.44
N ASP A 134 -4.66 9.94 -4.85
CA ASP A 134 -4.68 8.48 -4.83
C ASP A 134 -4.67 7.92 -6.26
N ASP A 135 -4.05 6.73 -6.42
CA ASP A 135 -3.85 6.03 -7.70
C ASP A 135 -2.96 6.74 -8.74
N ILE A 136 -2.41 7.92 -8.44
CA ILE A 136 -1.41 8.56 -9.31
C ILE A 136 -0.06 7.86 -9.21
N VAL A 137 0.40 7.34 -10.34
CA VAL A 137 1.68 6.63 -10.47
C VAL A 137 2.81 7.60 -10.73
N ASP A 138 2.62 8.52 -11.68
CA ASP A 138 3.60 9.54 -11.97
C ASP A 138 2.97 10.79 -12.61
N VAL A 139 3.68 11.90 -12.45
CA VAL A 139 3.35 13.19 -13.05
C VAL A 139 4.63 13.82 -13.57
N GLU A 140 4.66 14.09 -14.87
CA GLU A 140 5.77 14.75 -15.54
C GLU A 140 5.33 16.09 -16.12
N ILE A 141 6.20 17.10 -16.03
CA ILE A 141 6.00 18.36 -16.75
C ILE A 141 6.63 18.17 -18.13
N ILE A 142 5.81 18.00 -19.16
CA ILE A 142 6.29 17.69 -20.51
C ILE A 142 6.42 18.94 -21.38
N ASP A 143 5.74 20.03 -21.03
CA ASP A 143 5.85 21.29 -21.75
C ASP A 143 5.62 22.52 -20.85
N ILE A 144 6.33 23.60 -21.16
CA ILE A 144 6.17 24.93 -20.56
C ILE A 144 6.13 25.95 -21.69
N TYR A 145 4.93 26.37 -22.07
CA TYR A 145 4.72 27.24 -23.22
C TYR A 145 4.48 28.70 -22.82
N LYS A 146 5.16 29.60 -23.54
CA LYS A 146 5.13 31.07 -23.39
C LYS A 146 5.10 31.69 -24.80
N GLY A 147 3.92 31.83 -25.38
CA GLY A 147 3.75 32.44 -26.70
C GLY A 147 2.29 32.72 -27.01
N GLU A 148 2.03 33.48 -28.06
CA GLU A 148 0.66 33.77 -28.52
C GLU A 148 -0.12 32.47 -28.77
N PRO A 149 -1.37 32.31 -28.28
CA PRO A 149 -2.29 33.35 -27.79
C PRO A 149 -2.28 33.54 -26.25
N ILE A 150 -1.22 33.14 -25.54
CA ILE A 150 -1.10 33.30 -24.09
C ILE A 150 -0.66 34.73 -23.76
N LYS A 151 -1.36 35.38 -22.83
CA LYS A 151 -1.05 36.76 -22.42
C LYS A 151 0.33 36.83 -21.78
N GLU A 152 0.95 38.01 -21.82
CA GLU A 152 2.31 38.24 -21.31
C GLU A 152 2.52 37.87 -19.82
N ASN A 153 1.44 37.92 -19.02
CA ASN A 153 1.41 37.58 -17.60
C ASN A 153 0.92 36.14 -17.30
N GLU A 154 0.73 35.33 -18.34
CA GLU A 154 0.27 33.95 -18.27
C GLU A 154 1.37 32.99 -18.76
N ILE A 155 1.21 31.71 -18.43
CA ILE A 155 2.11 30.63 -18.81
C ILE A 155 1.29 29.34 -18.90
N SER A 156 1.53 28.51 -19.91
CA SER A 156 0.90 27.19 -20.00
C SER A 156 1.86 26.13 -19.52
N TYR A 157 1.35 25.20 -18.70
CA TYR A 157 2.04 23.98 -18.33
C TYR A 157 1.25 22.79 -18.85
N THR A 158 1.96 21.82 -19.40
CA THR A 158 1.39 20.52 -19.74
C THR A 158 1.97 19.46 -18.83
N PHE A 159 1.10 18.77 -18.12
CA PHE A 159 1.45 17.66 -17.24
C PHE A 159 1.03 16.35 -17.90
N SER A 160 1.97 15.41 -18.07
CA SER A 160 1.63 14.03 -18.41
C SER A 160 1.36 13.27 -17.11
N ILE A 161 0.16 12.72 -16.98
CA ILE A 161 -0.31 12.07 -15.77
C ILE A 161 -0.51 10.59 -16.06
N GLN A 162 0.16 9.74 -15.28
CA GLN A 162 -0.02 8.30 -15.28
C GLN A 162 -0.77 7.89 -14.01
N SER A 163 -1.83 7.11 -14.16
CA SER A 163 -2.74 6.72 -13.08
C SER A 163 -3.24 5.29 -13.25
N LEU A 164 -3.57 4.63 -12.14
CA LEU A 164 -4.27 3.33 -12.13
C LEU A 164 -5.77 3.50 -12.42
N SER A 165 -6.34 4.68 -12.18
CA SER A 165 -7.76 4.97 -12.41
C SER A 165 -7.95 6.18 -13.32
N LYS A 166 -9.03 6.18 -14.11
CA LYS A 166 -9.43 7.38 -14.88
C LYS A 166 -9.98 8.47 -13.98
N GLU A 167 -10.61 8.10 -12.87
CA GLU A 167 -11.20 9.04 -11.92
C GLU A 167 -10.13 9.94 -11.29
N SER A 168 -8.99 9.40 -10.89
CA SER A 168 -7.88 10.20 -10.34
C SER A 168 -7.30 11.20 -11.35
N ILE A 169 -7.37 10.91 -12.66
CA ILE A 169 -7.00 11.88 -13.71
C ILE A 169 -8.02 13.03 -13.76
N GLU A 170 -9.31 12.74 -13.55
CA GLU A 170 -10.34 13.78 -13.45
C GLU A 170 -10.18 14.60 -12.16
N GLU A 171 -9.76 13.99 -11.07
CA GLU A 171 -9.41 14.71 -9.84
C GLU A 171 -8.19 15.62 -10.03
N CYS A 172 -7.18 15.19 -10.78
CA CYS A 172 -6.07 16.04 -11.18
C CYS A 172 -6.54 17.29 -11.95
N ASP A 173 -7.46 17.12 -12.89
CA ASP A 173 -8.06 18.22 -13.65
C ASP A 173 -8.83 19.19 -12.72
N LYS A 174 -9.59 18.65 -11.76
CA LYS A 174 -10.28 19.45 -10.73
C LYS A 174 -9.28 20.22 -9.85
N LEU A 175 -8.19 19.60 -9.43
CA LEU A 175 -7.15 20.24 -8.61
C LEU A 175 -6.47 21.36 -9.40
N ILE A 176 -6.08 21.11 -10.65
CA ILE A 176 -5.50 22.11 -11.55
C ILE A 176 -6.41 23.35 -11.64
N LYS A 177 -7.72 23.14 -11.84
CA LYS A 177 -8.72 24.22 -11.85
C LYS A 177 -8.83 24.91 -10.49
N GLY A 178 -8.86 24.14 -9.40
CA GLY A 178 -8.97 24.64 -8.03
C GLY A 178 -7.81 25.54 -7.61
N VAL A 179 -6.59 25.28 -8.08
CA VAL A 179 -5.42 26.14 -7.82
C VAL A 179 -5.27 27.29 -8.82
N GLY A 180 -6.30 27.53 -9.66
CA GLY A 180 -6.40 28.67 -10.56
C GLY A 180 -5.91 28.43 -11.99
N GLY A 181 -5.72 27.16 -12.38
CA GLY A 181 -5.42 26.78 -13.75
C GLY A 181 -6.65 26.87 -14.66
N ILE A 182 -6.46 27.38 -15.87
CA ILE A 182 -7.49 27.43 -16.91
C ILE A 182 -7.18 26.35 -17.93
N THR A 183 -7.90 25.24 -17.84
CA THR A 183 -7.83 24.11 -18.79
C THR A 183 -8.67 24.43 -20.02
N ARG A 184 -8.21 24.06 -21.21
CA ARG A 184 -8.96 24.18 -22.47
C ARG A 184 -9.23 22.81 -23.08
#